data_AF-A0A1F8BD04-F1
#
_entry.id   AF-A0A1F8BD04-F1
#
_cell.length_a   1.000
_cell.length_b   1.000
_cell.length_c   1.000
_cell.angle_alpha   90.00
_cell.angle_beta   90.00
_cell.angle_gamma   90.00
#
_symmetry.space_group_name_H-M   'P 1'
#
loop_
_entity.id
_entity.type
_entity.pdbx_description
1 polymer ?
#
loop_
_entity_poly.entity_id
_entity_poly.type
_entity_poly.pdbx_seq_one_letter_code
_entity_poly.pdbx_strand_id
1 'polypeptide(L)'
;MGGLLGRAYLEFTKENSNLDKLMTVGSPHQGAVLAYPAWSAGEVWSDNLLQRIAMTVAIKRCSGLFGNDRVAVRNHIPSAQNLLPTFNYLFNKNLQQEIAVSSQDAQNNWLPNNDFPSPFYGVQVGTLSGTGFSTLYKLDVKDANKKDLKEGNWMDGDPTKKYHTDLGDGTVRTSSSGLAGALINRVINKNHSDLVKSSEGINEILDFLDISITPLSATSSTPESALIIMSPDAEVKFELEQESSSATGISVILSPTSKNFKINVNAIKDKSTIIVAQFLPNDQTLWKEYKVEKGTYKGILKFNRSKIEEDILEWN
;
A
#
# COMPACT_ATOMS: atom_id res chain seq x y z
N MET A 1 4.01 4.27 -8.98
CA MET A 1 3.93 3.36 -10.15
C MET A 1 3.90 4.09 -11.49
N GLY A 2 3.17 5.20 -11.66
CA GLY A 2 3.04 5.87 -12.96
C GLY A 2 4.37 6.19 -13.66
N GLY A 3 5.41 6.61 -12.92
CA GLY A 3 6.73 6.83 -13.52
C GLY A 3 7.45 5.55 -13.99
N LEU A 4 7.14 4.39 -13.41
CA LEU A 4 7.61 3.10 -13.93
C LEU A 4 6.95 2.75 -15.26
N LEU A 5 5.67 3.11 -15.44
CA LEU A 5 5.00 2.96 -16.74
C LEU A 5 5.63 3.89 -17.79
N GLY A 6 5.95 5.13 -17.43
CA GLY A 6 6.69 6.06 -18.30
C GLY A 6 8.07 5.52 -18.68
N ARG A 7 8.80 4.94 -17.72
CA ARG A 7 10.04 4.21 -17.98
C ARG A 7 9.81 3.04 -18.94
N ALA A 8 8.85 2.17 -18.69
CA ALA A 8 8.56 1.02 -19.54
C ALA A 8 8.21 1.41 -20.98
N TYR A 9 7.44 2.49 -21.16
CA TYR A 9 7.14 3.06 -22.46
C TYR A 9 8.43 3.45 -23.19
N LEU A 10 9.32 4.17 -22.51
CA LEU A 10 10.57 4.64 -23.10
C LEU A 10 11.56 3.49 -23.38
N GLU A 11 11.65 2.47 -22.51
CA GLU A 11 12.41 1.23 -22.77
C GLU A 11 11.88 0.48 -24.01
N PHE A 12 10.55 0.49 -24.20
CA PHE A 12 9.90 -0.16 -25.33
C PHE A 12 10.08 0.60 -26.65
N THR A 13 9.88 1.91 -26.66
CA THR A 13 9.96 2.73 -27.89
C THR A 13 11.38 3.15 -28.25
N LYS A 14 12.26 3.25 -27.25
CA LYS A 14 13.64 3.72 -27.39
C LYS A 14 13.69 5.07 -28.12
N GLU A 15 14.56 5.22 -29.12
CA GLU A 15 14.72 6.45 -29.91
C GLU A 15 13.47 6.81 -30.73
N ASN A 16 12.49 5.90 -30.86
CA ASN A 16 11.21 6.18 -31.53
C ASN A 16 10.15 6.75 -30.57
N SER A 17 10.51 7.08 -29.33
CA SER A 17 9.58 7.73 -28.40
C SER A 17 9.23 9.14 -28.91
N ASN A 18 7.98 9.57 -28.71
CA ASN A 18 7.57 10.94 -28.99
C ASN A 18 7.71 11.85 -27.74
N LEU A 19 8.55 11.46 -26.77
CA LEU A 19 8.77 12.22 -25.54
C LEU A 19 9.97 13.14 -25.69
N ASP A 20 9.79 14.41 -25.37
CA ASP A 20 10.92 15.34 -25.15
C ASP A 20 11.40 15.27 -23.70
N LYS A 21 10.44 15.21 -22.75
CA LYS A 21 10.71 15.16 -21.31
C LYS A 21 9.90 14.08 -20.60
N LEU A 22 10.50 13.46 -19.58
CA LEU A 22 9.84 12.51 -18.67
C LEU A 22 10.22 12.82 -17.22
N MET A 23 9.24 13.25 -16.41
CA MET A 23 9.41 13.41 -14.97
C MET A 23 8.81 12.21 -14.24
N THR A 24 9.59 11.52 -13.42
CA THR A 24 9.08 10.46 -12.54
C THR A 24 9.04 10.96 -11.09
N VAL A 25 7.88 10.81 -10.45
CA VAL A 25 7.65 11.33 -9.09
C VAL A 25 7.44 10.16 -8.13
N GLY A 26 8.23 10.08 -7.06
CA GLY A 26 8.18 9.02 -6.05
C GLY A 26 8.24 7.59 -6.64
N SER A 27 8.81 7.41 -7.83
CA SER A 27 8.69 6.15 -8.57
C SER A 27 9.78 5.17 -8.12
N PRO A 28 9.47 3.92 -7.74
CA PRO A 28 10.45 3.00 -7.17
C PRO A 28 11.28 2.30 -8.26
N HIS A 29 12.23 3.00 -8.87
CA HIS A 29 13.12 2.48 -9.92
C HIS A 29 14.04 1.35 -9.46
N GLN A 30 14.23 1.17 -8.15
CA GLN A 30 14.89 0.00 -7.55
C GLN A 30 13.95 -0.83 -6.65
N GLY A 31 12.64 -0.63 -6.79
CA GLY A 31 11.61 -1.27 -5.97
C GLY A 31 11.44 -0.67 -4.57
N ALA A 32 10.46 -1.17 -3.83
CA ALA A 32 10.12 -0.74 -2.49
C ALA A 32 9.92 -1.96 -1.58
N VAL A 33 10.50 -1.93 -0.38
CA VAL A 33 10.43 -3.06 0.57
C VAL A 33 9.00 -3.35 1.00
N LEU A 34 8.11 -2.35 0.97
CA LEU A 34 6.67 -2.52 1.23
C LEU A 34 5.97 -3.46 0.25
N ALA A 35 6.56 -3.78 -0.91
CA ALA A 35 5.99 -4.76 -1.84
C ALA A 35 6.14 -6.22 -1.35
N TYR A 36 7.15 -6.51 -0.53
CA TYR A 36 7.43 -7.85 -0.02
C TYR A 36 6.26 -8.48 0.74
N PRO A 37 5.66 -7.86 1.79
CA PRO A 37 4.54 -8.47 2.51
C PRO A 37 3.35 -8.80 1.61
N ALA A 38 3.05 -7.93 0.64
CA ALA A 38 1.94 -8.16 -0.29
C ALA A 38 2.22 -9.36 -1.19
N TRP A 39 3.43 -9.43 -1.77
CA TRP A 39 3.80 -10.50 -2.69
C TRP A 39 4.04 -11.86 -2.00
N SER A 40 4.56 -11.84 -0.78
CA SER A 40 5.02 -13.01 -0.05
C SER A 40 3.97 -13.61 0.88
N ALA A 41 2.97 -12.84 1.32
CA ALA A 41 1.91 -13.33 2.21
C ALA A 41 0.52 -12.72 1.95
N GLY A 42 0.38 -11.81 0.97
CA GLY A 42 -0.88 -11.11 0.75
C GLY A 42 -1.18 -10.02 1.78
N GLU A 43 -0.18 -9.60 2.55
CA GLU A 43 -0.33 -8.57 3.58
C GLU A 43 -0.10 -7.16 3.03
N VAL A 44 -0.93 -6.20 3.44
CA VAL A 44 -0.78 -4.80 3.04
C VAL A 44 -0.21 -3.98 4.18
N TRP A 45 1.06 -3.58 4.05
CA TRP A 45 1.69 -2.63 4.97
C TRP A 45 1.76 -1.28 4.28
N SER A 46 1.10 -0.26 4.85
CA SER A 46 1.09 1.09 4.31
C SER A 46 0.65 2.06 5.38
N ASP A 47 1.38 3.16 5.52
CA ASP A 47 1.04 4.28 6.41
C ASP A 47 -0.13 5.10 5.84
N ASN A 48 -0.43 4.96 4.55
CA ASN A 48 -1.61 5.55 3.93
C ASN A 48 -2.83 4.66 4.18
N LEU A 49 -3.66 5.10 5.12
CA LEU A 49 -4.87 4.40 5.52
C LEU A 49 -5.81 4.07 4.36
N LEU A 50 -6.10 5.02 3.48
CA LEU A 50 -7.04 4.82 2.37
C LEU A 50 -6.52 3.77 1.38
N GLN A 51 -5.22 3.81 1.09
CA GLN A 51 -4.57 2.78 0.27
C GLN A 51 -4.65 1.41 0.95
N ARG A 52 -4.35 1.34 2.26
CA ARG A 52 -4.41 0.10 3.02
C ARG A 52 -5.81 -0.50 3.00
N ILE A 53 -6.85 0.32 3.21
CA ILE A 53 -8.26 -0.08 3.11
C ILE A 53 -8.56 -0.66 1.72
N ALA A 54 -8.30 0.12 0.67
CA ALA A 54 -8.66 -0.26 -0.69
C ALA A 54 -7.98 -1.56 -1.12
N MET A 55 -6.68 -1.70 -0.86
CA MET A 55 -5.92 -2.90 -1.20
C MET A 55 -6.36 -4.11 -0.39
N THR A 56 -6.61 -3.96 0.92
CA THR A 56 -7.07 -5.05 1.78
C THR A 56 -8.43 -5.58 1.32
N VAL A 57 -9.39 -4.68 1.04
CA VAL A 57 -10.71 -5.06 0.53
C VAL A 57 -10.60 -5.78 -0.81
N ALA A 58 -9.78 -5.27 -1.73
CA ALA A 58 -9.56 -5.90 -3.03
C ALA A 58 -8.96 -7.30 -2.89
N ILE A 59 -7.91 -7.46 -2.08
CA ILE A 59 -7.26 -8.74 -1.83
C ILE A 59 -8.26 -9.72 -1.22
N LYS A 60 -8.90 -9.38 -0.09
CA LYS A 60 -9.82 -10.29 0.61
C LYS A 60 -10.99 -10.75 -0.27
N ARG A 61 -11.53 -9.87 -1.10
CA ARG A 61 -12.59 -10.23 -2.06
C ARG A 61 -12.09 -11.23 -3.10
N CYS A 62 -10.86 -11.08 -3.57
CA CYS A 62 -10.24 -12.02 -4.50
C CYS A 62 -9.82 -13.33 -3.80
N SER A 63 -9.36 -13.28 -2.56
CA SER A 63 -8.91 -14.45 -1.79
C SER A 63 -10.01 -15.48 -1.56
N GLY A 64 -11.26 -15.05 -1.39
CA GLY A 64 -12.41 -15.94 -1.30
C GLY A 64 -12.59 -16.87 -2.51
N LEU A 65 -11.95 -16.55 -3.65
CA LEU A 65 -11.94 -17.37 -4.87
C LEU A 65 -10.76 -18.37 -4.92
N PHE A 66 -9.68 -18.16 -4.18
CA PHE A 66 -8.41 -18.93 -4.32
C PHE A 66 -7.85 -19.51 -3.00
N GLY A 67 -8.48 -19.22 -1.86
CA GLY A 67 -8.17 -19.83 -0.56
C GLY A 67 -6.97 -19.23 0.20
N ASN A 68 -6.16 -18.34 -0.39
CA ASN A 68 -5.07 -17.63 0.28
C ASN A 68 -4.84 -16.23 -0.33
N ASP A 69 -4.63 -15.22 0.53
CA ASP A 69 -4.33 -13.83 0.15
C ASP A 69 -3.09 -13.69 -0.73
N ARG A 70 -2.02 -14.46 -0.44
CA ARG A 70 -0.82 -14.48 -1.29
C ARG A 70 -1.14 -14.86 -2.73
N VAL A 71 -1.96 -15.90 -2.90
CA VAL A 71 -2.37 -16.38 -4.23
C VAL A 71 -3.24 -15.33 -4.92
N ALA A 72 -4.13 -14.66 -4.19
CA ALA A 72 -4.94 -13.58 -4.73
C ALA A 72 -4.08 -12.40 -5.23
N VAL A 73 -3.06 -11.98 -4.47
CA VAL A 73 -2.12 -10.94 -4.91
C VAL A 73 -1.38 -11.37 -6.17
N ARG A 74 -0.80 -12.57 -6.19
CA ARG A 74 -0.02 -13.06 -7.35
C ARG A 74 -0.86 -13.17 -8.62
N ASN A 75 -2.13 -13.56 -8.51
CA ASN A 75 -3.00 -13.75 -9.66
C ASN A 75 -3.68 -12.46 -10.16
N HIS A 76 -4.05 -11.54 -9.26
CA HIS A 76 -4.85 -10.36 -9.62
C HIS A 76 -4.11 -9.04 -9.54
N ILE A 77 -2.98 -9.00 -8.84
CA ILE A 77 -2.14 -7.80 -8.68
C ILE A 77 -0.69 -8.16 -9.03
N PRO A 78 -0.42 -8.70 -10.24
CA PRO A 78 0.92 -9.11 -10.63
C PRO A 78 1.91 -7.93 -10.65
N SER A 79 1.41 -6.69 -10.77
CA SER A 79 2.22 -5.48 -10.66
C SER A 79 2.91 -5.33 -9.31
N ALA A 80 2.44 -5.99 -8.24
CA ALA A 80 3.14 -6.04 -6.96
C ALA A 80 4.53 -6.67 -7.09
N GLN A 81 4.70 -7.66 -7.99
CA GLN A 81 6.00 -8.26 -8.28
C GLN A 81 6.97 -7.24 -8.89
N ASN A 82 6.48 -6.37 -9.77
CA ASN A 82 7.29 -5.35 -10.44
C ASN A 82 7.76 -4.24 -9.48
N LEU A 83 7.24 -4.21 -8.24
CA LEU A 83 7.65 -3.27 -7.21
C LEU A 83 8.64 -3.86 -6.20
N LEU A 84 8.96 -5.16 -6.30
CA LEU A 84 9.91 -5.80 -5.38
C LEU A 84 11.31 -5.16 -5.50
N PRO A 85 12.07 -5.06 -4.40
CA PRO A 85 13.41 -4.48 -4.44
C PRO A 85 14.37 -5.22 -5.38
N THR A 86 15.27 -4.48 -6.02
CA THR A 86 16.40 -5.04 -6.78
C THR A 86 17.71 -5.07 -5.98
N PHE A 87 17.66 -4.67 -4.70
CA PHE A 87 18.77 -4.65 -3.75
C PHE A 87 18.46 -5.56 -2.55
N ASN A 88 19.47 -6.08 -1.85
CA ASN A 88 19.24 -6.92 -0.68
C ASN A 88 18.52 -6.16 0.44
N TYR A 89 17.39 -6.71 0.90
CA TYR A 89 16.54 -6.08 1.92
C TYR A 89 16.12 -7.03 3.05
N LEU A 90 16.39 -8.33 2.91
CA LEU A 90 16.12 -9.35 3.92
C LEU A 90 17.42 -9.77 4.60
N PHE A 91 17.40 -9.87 5.93
CA PHE A 91 18.51 -10.34 6.73
C PHE A 91 18.08 -11.51 7.61
N ASN A 92 18.67 -12.68 7.40
CA ASN A 92 18.38 -13.86 8.21
C ASN A 92 19.19 -13.78 9.50
N LYS A 93 18.51 -13.61 10.64
CA LYS A 93 19.16 -13.52 11.96
C LYS A 93 19.85 -14.81 12.39
N ASN A 94 19.31 -15.96 12.04
CA ASN A 94 19.88 -17.24 12.47
C ASN A 94 21.21 -17.48 11.76
N LEU A 95 21.30 -17.08 10.49
CA LEU A 95 22.48 -17.24 9.66
C LEU A 95 23.42 -16.03 9.67
N GLN A 96 23.02 -14.93 10.32
CA GLN A 96 23.75 -13.65 10.37
C GLN A 96 24.18 -13.13 8.99
N GLN A 97 23.31 -13.28 7.98
CA GLN A 97 23.63 -12.92 6.60
C GLN A 97 22.45 -12.26 5.89
N GLU A 98 22.77 -11.40 4.93
CA GLU A 98 21.79 -10.90 3.96
C GLU A 98 21.37 -12.02 3.01
N ILE A 99 20.08 -12.04 2.64
CA ILE A 99 19.56 -12.94 1.62
C ILE A 99 19.64 -12.20 0.29
N ALA A 100 20.46 -12.71 -0.63
CA ALA A 100 20.62 -12.11 -1.95
C ALA A 100 19.28 -12.09 -2.70
N VAL A 101 18.94 -10.97 -3.35
CA VAL A 101 17.68 -10.89 -4.13
C VAL A 101 17.60 -11.99 -5.18
N SER A 102 18.71 -12.31 -5.84
CA SER A 102 18.79 -13.35 -6.87
C SER A 102 18.47 -14.78 -6.38
N SER A 103 18.48 -15.01 -5.06
CA SER A 103 18.13 -16.31 -4.46
C SER A 103 16.72 -16.36 -3.87
N GLN A 104 15.95 -15.27 -3.94
CA GLN A 104 14.60 -15.20 -3.36
C GLN A 104 13.53 -15.76 -4.31
N ASP A 105 12.40 -16.24 -3.80
CA ASP A 105 11.16 -16.47 -4.56
C ASP A 105 10.50 -15.14 -4.94
N ALA A 106 10.52 -14.17 -4.02
CA ALA A 106 10.03 -12.80 -4.20
C ALA A 106 11.03 -11.94 -4.99
N GLN A 107 11.27 -12.31 -6.25
CA GLN A 107 12.09 -11.53 -7.18
C GLN A 107 11.25 -10.59 -8.04
N ASN A 108 11.78 -9.38 -8.23
CA ASN A 108 11.29 -8.48 -9.26
C ASN A 108 11.60 -9.07 -10.64
N ASN A 109 10.58 -9.23 -11.48
CA ASN A 109 10.69 -9.84 -12.80
C ASN A 109 10.82 -8.81 -13.94
N TRP A 110 10.95 -7.51 -13.63
CA TRP A 110 11.01 -6.46 -14.64
C TRP A 110 12.16 -5.46 -14.40
N LEU A 111 12.28 -4.87 -13.20
CA LEU A 111 13.30 -3.85 -12.90
C LEU A 111 14.77 -4.30 -13.07
N PRO A 112 15.16 -5.57 -12.81
CA PRO A 112 16.54 -6.01 -12.98
C PRO A 112 17.07 -5.95 -14.42
N ASN A 113 16.20 -5.74 -15.41
CA ASN A 113 16.62 -5.54 -16.79
C ASN A 113 17.20 -4.11 -16.90
N ASN A 114 18.51 -4.01 -17.11
CA ASN A 114 19.29 -2.75 -17.22
C ASN A 114 18.99 -1.93 -18.50
N ASP A 115 17.76 -2.00 -19.02
CA ASP A 115 17.37 -1.40 -20.30
C ASP A 115 17.00 0.10 -20.20
N PHE A 116 17.37 0.77 -19.11
CA PHE A 116 17.18 2.21 -18.93
C PHE A 116 18.48 3.00 -18.76
N PRO A 117 19.46 2.87 -19.67
CA PRO A 117 20.71 3.59 -19.57
C PRO A 117 20.54 5.08 -19.90
N SER A 118 21.26 5.95 -19.19
CA SER A 118 21.53 7.32 -19.65
C SER A 118 22.28 7.25 -21.00
N PRO A 119 21.94 8.07 -22.02
CA PRO A 119 21.12 9.29 -21.97
C PRO A 119 19.62 9.08 -22.24
N PHE A 120 19.04 7.95 -21.83
CA PHE A 120 17.60 7.65 -21.90
C PHE A 120 16.99 7.82 -23.29
N TYR A 121 17.68 7.30 -24.30
CA TYR A 121 17.24 7.35 -25.69
C TYR A 121 17.00 8.77 -26.22
N GLY A 122 17.68 9.77 -25.65
CA GLY A 122 17.58 11.18 -26.03
C GLY A 122 16.49 11.96 -25.29
N VAL A 123 15.72 11.33 -24.41
CA VAL A 123 14.67 11.99 -23.62
C VAL A 123 15.28 12.66 -22.40
N GLN A 124 14.86 13.89 -22.11
CA GLN A 124 15.24 14.56 -20.86
C GLN A 124 14.47 13.92 -19.71
N VAL A 125 15.15 13.08 -18.92
CA VAL A 125 14.56 12.43 -17.76
C VAL A 125 14.87 13.21 -16.49
N GLY A 126 13.83 13.45 -15.68
CA GLY A 126 13.92 14.01 -14.34
C GLY A 126 13.31 13.07 -13.30
N THR A 127 13.79 13.14 -12.07
CA THR A 127 13.16 12.50 -10.91
C THR A 127 12.83 13.52 -9.82
N LEU A 128 11.69 13.32 -9.16
CA LEU A 128 11.31 14.00 -7.94
C LEU A 128 11.08 12.99 -6.83
N SER A 129 11.98 12.98 -5.85
CA SER A 129 11.96 12.09 -4.69
C SER A 129 11.49 12.84 -3.45
N GLY A 130 10.80 12.14 -2.56
CA GLY A 130 10.56 12.63 -1.20
C GLY A 130 11.68 12.21 -0.23
N THR A 131 11.75 12.91 0.89
CA THR A 131 12.65 12.65 2.02
C THR A 131 12.02 13.16 3.32
N GLY A 132 12.56 12.77 4.46
CA GLY A 132 12.12 13.22 5.79
C GLY A 132 11.04 12.38 6.45
N PHE A 133 10.67 11.24 5.84
CA PHE A 133 9.61 10.37 6.34
C PHE A 133 10.12 8.94 6.56
N SER A 134 9.74 8.35 7.69
CA SER A 134 10.11 6.98 8.09
C SER A 134 9.75 5.97 7.00
N THR A 135 10.76 5.46 6.29
CA THR A 135 10.60 4.61 5.11
C THR A 135 11.24 3.24 5.33
N LEU A 136 10.46 2.17 5.15
CA LEU A 136 10.93 0.79 5.33
C LEU A 136 12.03 0.45 4.31
N TYR A 137 13.17 -0.03 4.79
CA TYR A 137 14.31 -0.37 3.92
C TYR A 137 14.96 -1.72 4.18
N LYS A 138 14.72 -2.33 5.34
CA LYS A 138 15.28 -3.63 5.70
C LYS A 138 14.35 -4.38 6.64
N LEU A 139 14.35 -5.70 6.51
CA LEU A 139 13.62 -6.63 7.38
C LEU A 139 14.61 -7.65 7.95
N ASP A 140 14.54 -7.86 9.27
CA ASP A 140 15.06 -9.12 9.83
C ASP A 140 14.01 -10.19 9.64
N VAL A 141 14.43 -11.36 9.16
CA VAL A 141 13.56 -12.50 8.94
C VAL A 141 14.04 -13.75 9.67
N LYS A 142 13.10 -14.66 9.90
CA LYS A 142 13.32 -16.03 10.35
C LYS A 142 12.66 -16.99 9.36
N ASP A 143 12.87 -18.28 9.53
CA ASP A 143 12.18 -19.28 8.70
C ASP A 143 10.67 -19.26 8.96
N ALA A 144 9.88 -19.43 7.90
CA ALA A 144 8.44 -19.52 7.97
C ALA A 144 7.99 -20.69 8.86
N ASN A 145 6.89 -20.51 9.59
CA ASN A 145 6.33 -21.59 10.39
C ASN A 145 5.64 -22.65 9.50
N LYS A 146 5.27 -23.81 10.09
CA LYS A 146 4.65 -24.92 9.34
C LYS A 146 3.38 -24.54 8.58
N LYS A 147 2.57 -23.63 9.12
CA LYS A 147 1.34 -23.17 8.47
C LYS A 147 1.68 -22.33 7.24
N ASP A 148 2.58 -21.36 7.42
CA ASP A 148 3.01 -20.49 6.32
C ASP A 148 3.69 -21.28 5.21
N LEU A 149 4.55 -22.24 5.53
CA LEU A 149 5.15 -23.14 4.53
C LEU A 149 4.09 -23.95 3.75
N LYS A 150 3.03 -24.41 4.41
CA LYS A 150 1.92 -25.12 3.75
C LYS A 150 1.15 -24.20 2.80
N GLU A 151 0.98 -22.94 3.16
CA GLU A 151 0.30 -21.91 2.36
C GLU A 151 1.24 -21.26 1.33
N GLY A 152 2.53 -21.54 1.42
CA GLY A 152 3.64 -20.95 0.68
C GLY A 152 3.92 -19.48 1.03
N ASN A 153 3.46 -19.03 2.20
CA ASN A 153 3.75 -17.69 2.67
C ASN A 153 5.19 -17.60 3.19
N TRP A 154 5.80 -16.42 3.04
CA TRP A 154 7.12 -16.12 3.62
C TRP A 154 8.25 -17.09 3.25
N MET A 155 8.23 -17.61 2.00
CA MET A 155 9.25 -18.56 1.53
C MET A 155 10.68 -18.04 1.64
N ASP A 156 10.87 -16.72 1.54
CA ASP A 156 12.16 -16.04 1.69
C ASP A 156 12.46 -15.56 3.12
N GLY A 157 11.50 -15.77 4.03
CA GLY A 157 11.62 -15.46 5.45
C GLY A 157 10.46 -14.64 6.00
N ASP A 158 9.98 -15.03 7.17
CA ASP A 158 8.93 -14.38 7.95
C ASP A 158 9.52 -13.17 8.72
N PRO A 159 9.03 -11.94 8.47
CA PRO A 159 9.53 -10.74 9.12
C PRO A 159 9.38 -10.75 10.65
N THR A 160 10.49 -10.46 11.34
CA THR A 160 10.56 -10.35 12.80
C THR A 160 10.83 -8.93 13.28
N LYS A 161 11.44 -8.09 12.45
CA LYS A 161 11.74 -6.69 12.78
C LYS A 161 11.82 -5.85 11.52
N LYS A 162 11.26 -4.64 11.60
CA LYS A 162 11.26 -3.63 10.54
C LYS A 162 12.30 -2.55 10.83
N TYR A 163 13.08 -2.16 9.83
CA TYR A 163 14.03 -1.04 9.92
C TYR A 163 13.64 0.06 8.95
N HIS A 164 13.60 1.28 9.48
CA HIS A 164 13.19 2.47 8.75
C HIS A 164 14.32 3.48 8.67
N THR A 165 14.27 4.32 7.66
CA THR A 165 15.16 5.46 7.44
C THR A 165 14.35 6.68 7.06
N ASP A 166 14.80 7.88 7.41
CA ASP A 166 14.16 9.12 6.98
C ASP A 166 14.60 9.53 5.56
N LEU A 167 15.46 8.74 4.91
CA LEU A 167 15.87 8.93 3.50
C LEU A 167 14.84 8.34 2.53
N GLY A 168 13.61 8.83 2.63
CA GLY A 168 12.50 8.44 1.77
C GLY A 168 11.21 9.19 2.08
N ASP A 169 10.17 8.85 1.33
CA ASP A 169 8.88 9.54 1.33
C ASP A 169 7.79 8.82 2.17
N GLY A 170 8.19 7.85 3.00
CA GLY A 170 7.30 6.97 3.76
C GLY A 170 6.89 5.72 2.98
N THR A 171 7.20 5.63 1.69
CA THR A 171 6.90 4.45 0.85
C THR A 171 8.12 3.99 0.05
N VAL A 172 8.82 4.92 -0.60
CA VAL A 172 9.94 4.70 -1.50
C VAL A 172 11.16 5.46 -0.97
N ARG A 173 12.30 4.78 -0.89
CA ARG A 173 13.56 5.43 -0.53
C ARG A 173 13.99 6.42 -1.60
N THR A 174 14.67 7.49 -1.20
CA THR A 174 15.29 8.44 -2.14
C THR A 174 16.25 7.72 -3.10
N SER A 175 17.04 6.75 -2.60
CA SER A 175 17.96 5.96 -3.43
C SER A 175 17.27 5.03 -4.44
N SER A 176 16.00 4.67 -4.20
CA SER A 176 15.20 3.86 -5.13
C SER A 176 14.47 4.72 -6.15
N SER A 177 14.16 5.98 -5.79
CA SER A 177 13.40 6.89 -6.66
C SER A 177 14.25 7.78 -7.55
N GLY A 178 15.52 8.00 -7.20
CA GLY A 178 16.48 8.65 -8.09
C GLY A 178 16.89 7.75 -9.25
N LEU A 179 17.36 8.37 -10.33
CA LEU A 179 17.94 7.71 -11.48
C LEU A 179 19.33 8.29 -11.78
N ALA A 180 20.33 7.41 -11.82
CA ALA A 180 21.66 7.80 -12.25
C ALA A 180 21.63 8.31 -13.70
N GLY A 181 22.22 9.49 -13.92
CA GLY A 181 22.28 10.13 -15.24
C GLY A 181 21.04 10.92 -15.65
N ALA A 182 19.97 10.96 -14.83
CA ALA A 182 18.84 11.87 -15.04
C ALA A 182 19.32 13.34 -15.04
N LEU A 183 18.74 14.15 -15.91
CA LEU A 183 19.04 15.57 -16.06
C LEU A 183 18.92 16.30 -14.72
N ILE A 184 17.87 15.95 -13.98
CA ILE A 184 17.59 16.47 -12.64
C ILE A 184 17.19 15.30 -11.74
N ASN A 185 17.80 15.24 -10.55
CA ASN A 185 17.37 14.38 -9.44
C ASN A 185 16.96 15.28 -8.26
N ARG A 186 15.71 15.76 -8.21
CA ARG A 186 15.21 16.59 -7.10
C ARG A 186 14.82 15.74 -5.92
N VAL A 187 15.07 16.28 -4.73
CA VAL A 187 14.61 15.73 -3.46
C VAL A 187 13.97 16.84 -2.65
N ILE A 188 12.72 16.65 -2.22
CA ILE A 188 11.99 17.62 -1.39
C ILE A 188 11.44 16.94 -0.13
N ASN A 189 11.26 17.72 0.95
CA ASN A 189 10.76 17.20 2.22
C ASN A 189 9.23 17.03 2.19
N LYS A 190 8.76 15.98 1.50
CA LYS A 190 7.34 15.60 1.36
C LYS A 190 7.19 14.07 1.45
N ASN A 191 6.05 13.63 1.97
CA ASN A 191 5.66 12.22 1.90
C ASN A 191 5.22 11.84 0.48
N HIS A 192 5.03 10.55 0.26
CA HIS A 192 4.74 9.96 -1.04
C HIS A 192 3.51 10.58 -1.73
N SER A 193 2.47 10.93 -0.97
CA SER A 193 1.25 11.55 -1.51
C SER A 193 1.43 13.04 -1.78
N ASP A 194 2.17 13.74 -0.92
CA ASP A 194 2.33 15.18 -1.00
C ASP A 194 3.29 15.62 -2.11
N LEU A 195 4.10 14.72 -2.66
CA LEU A 195 4.91 14.98 -3.86
C LEU A 195 4.07 15.46 -5.06
N VAL A 196 2.82 15.03 -5.17
CA VAL A 196 1.92 15.41 -6.29
C VAL A 196 0.71 16.26 -5.85
N LYS A 197 0.55 16.49 -4.54
CA LYS A 197 -0.56 17.29 -3.98
C LYS A 197 -0.11 18.65 -3.45
N SER A 198 1.12 18.75 -2.96
CA SER A 198 1.64 20.00 -2.41
C SER A 198 1.99 20.98 -3.53
N SER A 199 1.79 22.27 -3.28
CA SER A 199 2.18 23.32 -4.24
C SER A 199 3.67 23.25 -4.59
N GLU A 200 4.53 22.92 -3.62
CA GLU A 200 5.98 22.72 -3.84
C GLU A 200 6.24 21.58 -4.84
N GLY A 201 5.66 20.39 -4.62
CA GLY A 201 5.84 19.26 -5.53
C GLY A 201 5.25 19.50 -6.92
N ILE A 202 4.09 20.16 -7.01
CA ILE A 202 3.48 20.56 -8.29
C ILE A 202 4.38 21.55 -9.03
N ASN A 203 4.93 22.56 -8.34
CA ASN A 203 5.84 23.53 -8.95
C ASN A 203 7.11 22.86 -9.50
N GLU A 204 7.74 21.95 -8.75
CA GLU A 204 8.92 21.21 -9.25
C GLU A 204 8.63 20.40 -10.53
N ILE A 205 7.43 19.80 -10.63
CA ILE A 205 7.00 19.08 -11.84
C ILE A 205 6.82 20.04 -13.01
N LEU A 206 6.15 21.17 -12.80
CA LEU A 206 5.83 22.13 -13.85
C LEU A 206 7.06 22.90 -14.33
N ASP A 207 7.94 23.27 -13.42
CA ASP A 207 9.23 23.90 -13.72
C ASP A 207 10.08 22.98 -14.60
N PHE A 208 10.15 21.69 -14.29
CA PHE A 208 10.85 20.72 -15.15
C PHE A 208 10.25 20.63 -16.56
N LEU A 209 8.93 20.76 -16.67
CA LEU A 209 8.19 20.72 -17.94
C LEU A 209 8.19 22.07 -18.69
N ASP A 210 8.86 23.10 -18.17
CA ASP A 210 8.81 24.49 -18.67
C ASP A 210 7.38 25.07 -18.74
N ILE A 211 6.50 24.65 -17.82
CA ILE A 211 5.12 25.11 -17.75
C ILE A 211 5.00 26.20 -16.68
N SER A 212 4.74 27.44 -17.09
CA SER A 212 4.49 28.54 -16.16
C SER A 212 3.01 28.62 -15.79
N ILE A 213 2.65 28.38 -14.52
CA ILE A 213 1.32 28.68 -13.97
C ILE A 213 1.41 29.40 -12.63
N THR A 214 0.32 30.05 -12.23
CA THR A 214 0.14 30.57 -10.86
C THR A 214 -0.16 29.40 -9.91
N PRO A 215 0.55 29.28 -8.76
CA PRO A 215 0.45 28.10 -7.90
C PRO A 215 -0.97 27.92 -7.34
N LEU A 216 -1.50 26.71 -7.49
CA LEU A 216 -2.72 26.27 -6.83
C LEU A 216 -2.40 25.89 -5.37
N SER A 217 -3.12 26.47 -4.42
CA SER A 217 -3.10 26.01 -3.04
C SER A 217 -4.04 24.82 -2.89
N ALA A 218 -3.49 23.65 -2.58
CA ALA A 218 -4.27 22.50 -2.13
C ALA A 218 -3.91 22.22 -0.67
N THR A 219 -4.92 22.22 0.20
CA THR A 219 -4.81 21.72 1.58
C THR A 219 -5.59 20.41 1.67
N SER A 220 -4.95 19.32 2.07
CA SER A 220 -5.64 18.09 2.45
C SER A 220 -5.03 17.51 3.72
N SER A 221 -5.88 17.08 4.67
CA SER A 221 -5.49 16.27 5.82
C SER A 221 -5.69 14.78 5.50
N THR A 222 -4.79 13.92 6.00
CA THR A 222 -4.83 12.46 5.83
C THR A 222 -5.28 11.77 7.13
N PRO A 223 -6.34 10.95 7.12
CA PRO A 223 -6.76 10.19 8.30
C PRO A 223 -5.80 9.03 8.62
N GLU A 224 -5.57 8.76 9.91
CA GLU A 224 -4.58 7.76 10.40
C GLU A 224 -5.20 6.42 10.83
N SER A 225 -6.50 6.39 11.11
CA SER A 225 -7.23 5.16 11.47
C SER A 225 -8.62 5.12 10.85
N ALA A 226 -9.17 3.93 10.64
CA ALA A 226 -10.56 3.76 10.20
C ALA A 226 -11.23 2.58 10.88
N LEU A 227 -12.54 2.72 11.06
CA LEU A 227 -13.43 1.63 11.39
C LEU A 227 -14.45 1.49 10.26
N ILE A 228 -14.55 0.29 9.70
CA ILE A 228 -15.39 -0.02 8.55
C ILE A 228 -16.31 -1.18 8.90
N ILE A 229 -17.58 -1.02 8.58
CA ILE A 229 -18.54 -2.12 8.50
C ILE A 229 -19.05 -2.20 7.06
N MET A 230 -19.04 -3.40 6.49
CA MET A 230 -19.48 -3.61 5.12
C MET A 230 -20.19 -4.94 4.94
N SER A 231 -21.11 -4.99 3.98
CA SER A 231 -21.78 -6.19 3.56
C SER A 231 -22.19 -6.07 2.09
N PRO A 232 -21.97 -7.10 1.26
CA PRO A 232 -22.52 -7.15 -0.09
C PRO A 232 -24.03 -7.41 -0.11
N ASP A 233 -24.61 -7.90 1.01
CA ASP A 233 -25.97 -8.46 1.07
C ASP A 233 -26.86 -7.80 2.14
N ALA A 234 -26.32 -6.83 2.87
CA ALA A 234 -27.01 -6.14 3.95
C ALA A 234 -26.77 -4.63 3.90
N GLU A 235 -27.75 -3.86 4.36
CA GLU A 235 -27.54 -2.46 4.68
C GLU A 235 -26.88 -2.38 6.06
N VAL A 236 -25.78 -1.64 6.17
CA VAL A 236 -25.01 -1.51 7.42
C VAL A 236 -24.81 -0.04 7.76
N LYS A 237 -25.09 0.34 9.00
CA LYS A 237 -25.03 1.73 9.48
C LYS A 237 -24.43 1.81 10.88
N PHE A 238 -23.64 2.85 11.12
CA PHE A 238 -23.35 3.29 12.48
C PHE A 238 -24.49 4.17 12.99
N GLU A 239 -24.95 3.95 14.22
CA GLU A 239 -25.82 4.89 14.92
C GLU A 239 -24.95 6.04 15.45
N LEU A 240 -24.73 7.08 14.63
CA LEU A 240 -24.00 8.30 15.00
C LEU A 240 -24.96 9.49 15.15
N GLU A 241 -24.66 10.41 16.06
CA GLU A 241 -25.42 11.66 16.25
C GLU A 241 -25.14 12.70 15.15
N GLN A 242 -23.97 12.67 14.48
CA GLN A 242 -23.64 13.49 13.31
C GLN A 242 -22.73 12.73 12.34
N GLU A 243 -23.12 12.74 11.07
CA GLU A 243 -22.43 12.31 9.85
C GLU A 243 -21.85 10.88 9.81
N SER A 244 -22.55 10.00 9.10
CA SER A 244 -21.92 8.90 8.37
C SER A 244 -22.23 9.03 6.88
N SER A 245 -21.20 8.93 6.04
CA SER A 245 -21.41 8.61 4.63
C SER A 245 -21.71 7.11 4.55
N SER A 246 -22.98 6.75 4.54
CA SER A 246 -23.41 5.38 4.24
C SER A 246 -23.62 5.27 2.73
N ALA A 247 -22.79 4.49 2.06
CA ALA A 247 -23.16 3.91 0.77
C ALA A 247 -23.89 2.60 1.06
N THR A 248 -24.80 2.17 0.20
CA THR A 248 -25.50 0.89 0.37
C THR A 248 -24.47 -0.24 0.55
N GLY A 249 -24.47 -0.88 1.72
CA GLY A 249 -23.53 -1.96 2.03
C GLY A 249 -22.16 -1.56 2.57
N ILE A 250 -21.82 -0.27 2.73
CA ILE A 250 -20.56 0.16 3.39
C ILE A 250 -20.82 1.39 4.27
N SER A 251 -20.36 1.33 5.52
CA SER A 251 -20.26 2.48 6.42
C SER A 251 -18.84 2.61 6.97
N VAL A 252 -18.32 3.84 7.02
CA VAL A 252 -16.94 4.16 7.41
C VAL A 252 -16.92 5.27 8.46
N ILE A 253 -16.08 5.11 9.48
CA ILE A 253 -15.67 6.17 10.39
C ILE A 253 -14.17 6.38 10.22
N LEU A 254 -13.77 7.58 9.80
CA LEU A 254 -12.36 7.98 9.71
C LEU A 254 -11.92 8.62 11.02
N SER A 255 -10.68 8.34 11.42
CA SER A 255 -10.08 8.76 12.69
C SER A 255 -10.97 8.53 13.94
N PRO A 256 -11.59 7.34 14.12
CA PRO A 256 -12.44 7.06 15.29
C PRO A 256 -11.67 7.20 16.60
N THR A 257 -12.34 7.75 17.62
CA THR A 257 -11.87 7.71 19.00
C THR A 257 -12.08 6.33 19.62
N SER A 258 -11.26 5.94 20.60
CA SER A 258 -11.42 4.68 21.33
C SER A 258 -12.74 4.69 22.12
N LYS A 259 -13.74 3.96 21.65
CA LYS A 259 -15.06 3.80 22.28
C LYS A 259 -15.83 2.66 21.64
N ASN A 260 -17.00 2.38 22.21
CA ASN A 260 -17.98 1.47 21.63
C ASN A 260 -18.89 2.22 20.65
N PHE A 261 -19.12 1.62 19.48
CA PHE A 261 -19.97 2.15 18.43
C PHE A 261 -21.21 1.30 18.29
N LYS A 262 -22.39 1.91 18.37
CA LYS A 262 -23.65 1.21 18.09
C LYS A 262 -23.79 1.05 16.57
N ILE A 263 -24.20 -0.13 16.15
CA ILE A 263 -24.44 -0.44 14.75
C ILE A 263 -25.85 -0.98 14.53
N ASN A 264 -26.35 -0.77 13.34
CA ASN A 264 -27.58 -1.36 12.84
C ASN A 264 -27.29 -2.06 11.51
N VAL A 265 -27.75 -3.30 11.40
CA VAL A 265 -27.58 -4.14 10.22
C VAL A 265 -28.93 -4.65 9.78
N ASN A 266 -29.29 -4.41 8.52
CA ASN A 266 -30.48 -4.94 7.91
C ASN A 266 -30.09 -5.92 6.79
N ALA A 267 -30.10 -7.20 7.11
CA ALA A 267 -29.77 -8.30 6.23
C ALA A 267 -31.00 -8.71 5.40
N ILE A 268 -30.92 -8.56 4.09
CA ILE A 268 -32.07 -8.75 3.19
C ILE A 268 -32.11 -10.18 2.65
N LYS A 269 -30.94 -10.84 2.55
CA LYS A 269 -30.81 -12.23 2.09
C LYS A 269 -30.82 -13.22 3.25
N ASP A 270 -31.27 -14.45 2.97
CA ASP A 270 -31.36 -15.57 3.93
C ASP A 270 -30.04 -15.86 4.64
N LYS A 271 -28.92 -15.64 3.95
CA LYS A 271 -27.58 -15.64 4.53
C LYS A 271 -26.84 -14.42 4.03
N SER A 272 -26.45 -13.56 4.96
CA SER A 272 -25.66 -12.35 4.69
C SER A 272 -24.33 -12.43 5.42
N THR A 273 -23.28 -11.85 4.81
CA THR A 273 -21.97 -11.72 5.44
C THR A 273 -21.77 -10.27 5.86
N ILE A 274 -21.53 -10.06 7.15
CA ILE A 274 -21.16 -8.76 7.70
C ILE A 274 -19.66 -8.79 7.97
N ILE A 275 -18.96 -7.83 7.40
CA ILE A 275 -17.52 -7.69 7.55
C ILE A 275 -17.27 -6.48 8.42
N VAL A 276 -16.49 -6.68 9.48
CA VAL A 276 -15.94 -5.61 10.29
C VAL A 276 -14.45 -5.55 10.05
N ALA A 277 -13.97 -4.37 9.63
CA ALA A 277 -12.56 -4.11 9.42
C ALA A 277 -12.10 -2.91 10.27
N GLN A 278 -11.02 -3.12 11.03
CA GLN A 278 -10.38 -2.07 11.82
C GLN A 278 -8.98 -1.81 11.29
N PHE A 279 -8.66 -0.54 11.03
CA PHE A 279 -7.37 -0.09 10.57
C PHE A 279 -6.78 0.84 11.62
N LEU A 280 -5.73 0.37 12.30
CA LEU A 280 -5.11 1.07 13.43
C LEU A 280 -3.90 1.92 13.00
N PRO A 281 -3.48 2.93 13.80
CA PRO A 281 -2.32 3.76 13.49
C PRO A 281 -0.98 3.00 13.43
N ASN A 282 -0.90 1.78 13.98
CA ASN A 282 0.31 0.97 14.07
C ASN A 282 0.43 -0.09 12.95
N ASP A 283 -0.20 0.16 11.80
CA ASP A 283 -0.31 -0.73 10.63
C ASP A 283 -1.05 -2.04 10.80
N GLN A 284 -1.61 -2.30 11.99
CA GLN A 284 -2.41 -3.49 12.18
C GLN A 284 -3.79 -3.33 11.53
N THR A 285 -4.19 -4.37 10.80
CA THR A 285 -5.52 -4.48 10.21
C THR A 285 -6.21 -5.71 10.78
N LEU A 286 -7.37 -5.51 11.39
CA LEU A 286 -8.23 -6.61 11.84
C LEU A 286 -9.38 -6.77 10.86
N TRP A 287 -9.63 -8.00 10.42
CA TRP A 287 -10.72 -8.35 9.51
C TRP A 287 -11.49 -9.52 10.10
N LYS A 288 -12.78 -9.33 10.38
CA LYS A 288 -13.64 -10.39 10.91
C LYS A 288 -14.96 -10.44 10.13
N GLU A 289 -15.35 -11.65 9.77
CA GLU A 289 -16.62 -11.92 9.08
C GLU A 289 -17.62 -12.57 10.05
N TYR A 290 -18.85 -12.08 9.99
CA TYR A 290 -19.98 -12.59 10.76
C TYR A 290 -21.06 -13.03 9.78
N LYS A 291 -21.53 -14.27 9.92
CA LYS A 291 -22.67 -14.77 9.16
C LYS A 291 -23.94 -14.47 9.94
N VAL A 292 -24.89 -13.81 9.29
CA VAL A 292 -26.21 -13.51 9.87
C VAL A 292 -27.29 -13.99 8.93
N GLU A 293 -28.45 -14.35 9.48
CA GLU A 293 -29.62 -14.67 8.68
C GLU A 293 -30.34 -13.39 8.26
N LYS A 294 -31.43 -13.55 7.50
CA LYS A 294 -32.29 -12.43 7.14
C LYS A 294 -32.91 -11.81 8.40
N GLY A 295 -32.77 -10.50 8.56
CA GLY A 295 -33.31 -9.80 9.72
C GLY A 295 -32.62 -8.47 10.01
N THR A 296 -33.12 -7.80 11.05
CA THR A 296 -32.53 -6.56 11.58
C THR A 296 -31.79 -6.87 12.88
N TYR A 297 -30.53 -6.48 12.93
CA TYR A 297 -29.64 -6.70 14.07
C TYR A 297 -29.13 -5.37 14.58
N LYS A 298 -29.06 -5.26 15.92
CA LYS A 298 -28.35 -4.18 16.59
C LYS A 298 -27.15 -4.76 17.28
N GLY A 299 -26.04 -4.04 17.27
CA GLY A 299 -24.82 -4.52 17.89
C GLY A 299 -23.96 -3.41 18.44
N ILE A 300 -22.98 -3.81 19.23
CA ILE A 300 -21.96 -2.95 19.80
C ILE A 300 -20.62 -3.37 19.21
N LEU A 301 -20.01 -2.44 18.48
CA LEU A 301 -18.70 -2.59 17.89
C LEU A 301 -17.64 -1.94 18.78
N LYS A 302 -16.73 -2.74 19.32
CA LYS A 302 -15.63 -2.26 20.18
C LYS A 302 -14.46 -1.79 19.34
N PHE A 303 -14.00 -0.56 19.57
CA PHE A 303 -12.83 -0.02 18.89
C PHE A 303 -11.87 0.63 19.88
N ASN A 304 -10.61 0.22 19.83
CA ASN A 304 -9.54 0.74 20.67
C ASN A 304 -8.32 1.03 19.79
N ARG A 305 -7.92 2.32 19.71
CA ARG A 305 -6.79 2.76 18.90
C ARG A 305 -5.44 2.12 19.29
N SER A 306 -5.31 1.65 20.53
CA SER A 306 -4.03 1.21 21.10
C SER A 306 -3.94 -0.30 21.31
N LYS A 307 -5.05 -1.04 21.15
CA LYS A 307 -5.09 -2.47 21.46
C LYS A 307 -6.08 -3.20 20.56
N ILE A 308 -5.64 -4.34 20.01
CA ILE A 308 -6.53 -5.26 19.28
C ILE A 308 -7.37 -6.04 20.29
N GLU A 309 -8.68 -6.09 20.05
CA GLU A 309 -9.61 -7.02 20.68
C GLU A 309 -10.07 -8.02 19.62
N GLU A 310 -10.06 -9.33 19.91
CA GLU A 310 -10.42 -10.36 18.93
C GLU A 310 -11.94 -10.48 18.71
N ASP A 311 -12.74 -10.06 19.70
CA ASP A 311 -14.19 -10.03 19.60
C ASP A 311 -14.72 -8.60 19.57
N ILE A 312 -14.91 -8.12 18.35
CA ILE A 312 -15.11 -6.71 18.05
C ILE A 312 -16.56 -6.34 17.82
N LEU A 313 -17.47 -7.32 17.76
CA LEU A 313 -18.89 -7.10 17.53
C LEU A 313 -19.71 -8.04 18.40
N GLU A 314 -20.50 -7.44 19.28
CA GLU A 314 -21.49 -8.12 20.12
C GLU A 314 -22.89 -7.77 19.61
N TRP A 315 -23.68 -8.78 19.28
CA TRP A 315 -25.09 -8.59 18.91
C TRP A 315 -25.96 -8.46 20.16
N ASN A 316 -26.95 -7.57 20.10
CA ASN A 316 -28.00 -7.44 21.11
C ASN A 316 -29.21 -8.29 20.76
#